data_AF-A0A9W9GBH8-F1
#
_entry.id   AF-A0A9W9GBH8-F1
#
_cell.length_a   1.000
_cell.length_b   1.000
_cell.length_c   1.000
_cell.angle_alpha   90.00
_cell.angle_beta   90.00
_cell.angle_gamma   90.00
#
_symmetry.space_group_name_H-M   'P 1'
#
loop_
_entity.id
_entity.type
_entity.pdbx_description
1 polymer ?
#
loop_
_entity_poly.entity_id
_entity_poly.type
_entity_poly.pdbx_seq_one_letter_code
_entity_poly.pdbx_strand_id
1 'polypeptide(L)'
;MKIVIQRVKSASVSVDEELISSIGKGLLVFAGIGQEDTEKEAENLVNKVLKAKFWPDDNGVQWKKNVQDIGGEVLCVSQFTLYAKMKKGNKPDFHDAAKPDDARRIYDHFYNKMRSSYVPERVKNGVFQAMMEVELKNDGPVGVDYRSEDAAVTIEINTNLPKKEPKEPKNDKTDKDQDEGGPINQTFEFKLPAELLQ
;
A
#
# COMPACT_ATOMS: atom_id res chain seq x y z
N MET A 1 -0.02 -7.91 -1.48
CA MET A 1 0.76 -7.32 -2.56
C MET A 1 1.97 -6.73 -1.90
N LYS A 2 3.14 -6.93 -2.49
CA LYS A 2 4.41 -6.43 -1.97
C LYS A 2 4.99 -5.43 -2.96
N ILE A 3 5.47 -4.32 -2.44
CA ILE A 3 6.08 -3.28 -3.26
C ILE A 3 7.41 -2.89 -2.64
N VAL A 4 8.44 -2.76 -3.48
CA VAL A 4 9.69 -2.10 -3.11
C VAL A 4 9.80 -0.81 -3.91
N ILE A 5 9.93 0.31 -3.21
CA ILE A 5 10.07 1.63 -3.81
C ILE A 5 11.52 2.09 -3.66
N GLN A 6 12.06 2.69 -4.71
CA GLN A 6 13.33 3.40 -4.69
C GLN A 6 13.11 4.84 -5.14
N ARG A 7 13.63 5.79 -4.36
CA ARG A 7 13.72 7.19 -4.79
C ARG A 7 14.84 7.31 -5.82
N VAL A 8 14.57 7.87 -6.98
CA VAL A 8 15.54 7.90 -8.09
C VAL A 8 15.72 9.29 -8.68
N LYS A 9 16.93 9.57 -9.14
CA LYS A 9 17.23 10.70 -10.04
C LYS A 9 16.82 10.40 -11.48
N SER A 10 16.90 9.13 -11.85
CA SER A 10 16.45 8.57 -13.13
C SER A 10 16.34 7.05 -13.00
N ALA A 11 15.47 6.45 -13.80
CA ALA A 11 15.39 5.00 -13.96
C ALA A 11 14.86 4.65 -15.36
N SER A 12 15.24 3.49 -15.88
CA SER A 12 14.83 3.01 -17.21
C SER A 12 14.64 1.50 -17.23
N VAL A 13 13.87 1.05 -18.21
CA VAL A 13 13.67 -0.36 -18.54
C VAL A 13 14.03 -0.57 -20.00
N SER A 14 14.88 -1.56 -20.24
CA SER A 14 15.18 -2.06 -21.58
C SER A 14 14.82 -3.54 -21.69
N VAL A 15 14.48 -3.97 -22.90
CA VAL A 15 14.26 -5.38 -23.27
C VAL A 15 15.04 -5.62 -24.55
N ASP A 16 15.86 -6.67 -24.59
CA ASP A 16 16.72 -6.99 -25.74
C ASP A 16 17.54 -5.77 -26.22
N GLU A 17 18.15 -5.05 -25.26
CA GLU A 17 18.94 -3.81 -25.47
C GLU A 17 18.13 -2.60 -25.99
N GLU A 18 16.83 -2.73 -26.24
CA GLU A 18 15.96 -1.63 -26.66
C GLU A 18 15.31 -0.91 -25.47
N LEU A 19 15.44 0.42 -25.43
CA LEU A 19 14.81 1.24 -24.39
C LEU A 19 13.28 1.24 -24.55
N ILE A 20 12.59 0.66 -23.58
CA ILE A 20 11.13 0.62 -23.54
C ILE A 20 10.56 1.84 -22.83
N SER A 21 11.13 2.18 -21.68
CA SER A 21 10.64 3.30 -20.87
C SER A 21 11.73 3.89 -20.01
N SER A 22 11.59 5.18 -19.71
CA SER A 22 12.47 5.91 -18.82
C SER A 22 11.72 6.98 -18.06
N ILE A 23 12.20 7.26 -16.86
CA ILE A 23 11.78 8.38 -16.03
C ILE A 23 12.99 9.19 -15.58
N GLY A 24 12.78 10.48 -15.34
CA GLY A 24 13.67 11.36 -14.61
C GLY A 24 13.51 11.21 -13.10
N LYS A 25 13.51 12.33 -12.39
CA LYS A 25 13.39 12.36 -10.93
C LYS A 25 12.04 11.80 -10.49
N GLY A 26 12.05 10.84 -9.57
CA GLY A 26 10.81 10.18 -9.19
C GLY A 26 10.98 8.91 -8.38
N LEU A 27 10.09 7.95 -8.63
CA LEU A 27 10.05 6.64 -7.96
C LEU A 27 10.18 5.51 -8.98
N LEU A 28 11.07 4.56 -8.69
CA LEU A 28 11.02 3.23 -9.27
C LEU A 28 10.26 2.32 -8.31
N VAL A 29 9.25 1.61 -8.82
CA VAL A 29 8.32 0.80 -8.03
C VAL A 29 8.34 -0.64 -8.55
N PHE A 30 8.97 -1.53 -7.80
CA PHE A 30 8.89 -2.97 -8.04
C PHE A 30 7.63 -3.52 -7.37
N ALA A 31 6.72 -4.08 -8.14
CA ALA A 31 5.42 -4.56 -7.66
C ALA A 31 5.30 -6.08 -7.83
N GLY A 32 5.20 -6.80 -6.71
CA GLY A 32 4.95 -8.22 -6.66
C GLY A 32 3.51 -8.51 -6.24
N ILE A 33 2.87 -9.47 -6.91
CA ILE A 33 1.52 -9.93 -6.63
C ILE A 33 1.57 -11.32 -6.02
N GLY A 34 0.91 -11.51 -4.88
CA GLY A 34 0.74 -12.78 -4.18
C GLY A 34 -0.61 -13.42 -4.44
N GLN A 35 -0.75 -14.70 -4.10
CA GLN A 35 -1.94 -15.51 -4.40
C GLN A 35 -3.26 -14.93 -3.86
N GLU A 36 -3.22 -14.28 -2.69
CA GLU A 36 -4.40 -13.77 -1.99
C GLU A 36 -4.69 -12.29 -2.30
N ASP A 37 -3.90 -11.69 -3.19
CA ASP A 37 -4.07 -10.28 -3.52
C ASP A 37 -5.28 -10.05 -4.38
N THR A 38 -5.95 -8.93 -4.12
CA THR A 38 -7.06 -8.44 -4.90
C THR A 38 -6.78 -7.03 -5.40
N GLU A 39 -7.69 -6.52 -6.22
CA GLU A 39 -7.67 -5.14 -6.70
C GLU A 39 -7.71 -4.13 -5.54
N LYS A 40 -8.34 -4.48 -4.41
CA LYS A 40 -8.39 -3.63 -3.21
C LYS A 40 -7.01 -3.39 -2.62
N GLU A 41 -6.17 -4.43 -2.50
CA GLU A 41 -4.81 -4.30 -2.00
C GLU A 41 -3.95 -3.44 -2.94
N ALA A 42 -4.13 -3.63 -4.25
CA ALA A 42 -3.47 -2.79 -5.25
C ALA A 42 -3.83 -1.31 -5.09
N GLU A 43 -5.11 -0.99 -4.96
CA GLU A 43 -5.57 0.40 -4.78
C GLU A 43 -5.03 1.04 -3.49
N ASN A 44 -5.05 0.31 -2.39
CA ASN A 44 -4.52 0.78 -1.11
C ASN A 44 -3.02 1.11 -1.23
N LEU A 45 -2.26 0.25 -1.91
CA LEU A 45 -0.83 0.45 -2.08
C LEU A 45 -0.52 1.58 -3.08
N VAL A 46 -1.30 1.77 -4.13
CA VAL A 46 -1.18 2.95 -5.02
C VAL A 46 -1.25 4.24 -4.20
N ASN A 47 -2.24 4.34 -3.30
CA ASN A 47 -2.40 5.50 -2.44
C ASN A 47 -1.19 5.69 -1.51
N LYS A 48 -0.68 4.61 -0.90
CA LYS A 48 0.52 4.65 -0.06
C LYS A 48 1.74 5.12 -0.86
N VAL A 49 1.98 4.58 -2.06
CA VAL A 49 3.08 4.97 -2.95
C VAL A 49 3.02 6.45 -3.30
N LEU A 50 1.89 6.94 -3.79
CA LEU A 50 1.74 8.32 -4.26
C LEU A 50 1.81 9.34 -3.12
N LYS A 51 1.40 8.97 -1.90
CA LYS A 51 1.43 9.85 -0.72
C LYS A 51 2.70 9.70 0.12
N ALA A 52 3.59 8.75 -0.19
CA ALA A 52 4.83 8.57 0.54
C ALA A 52 5.73 9.82 0.43
N LYS A 53 6.10 10.38 1.58
CA LYS A 53 6.87 11.63 1.65
C LYS A 53 8.36 11.34 1.67
N PHE A 54 9.00 11.39 0.51
CA PHE A 54 10.42 11.08 0.36
C PHE A 54 11.30 12.27 0.01
N TRP A 55 10.74 13.47 -0.18
CA TRP A 55 11.50 14.68 -0.49
C TRP A 55 11.35 15.74 0.60
N PRO A 56 12.34 16.65 0.72
CA PRO A 56 12.21 17.77 1.62
C PRO A 56 11.14 18.76 1.14
N ASP A 57 10.66 19.60 2.05
CA ASP A 57 9.89 20.79 1.67
C ASP A 57 10.79 21.91 1.11
N ASP A 58 10.18 23.05 0.78
CA ASP A 58 10.90 24.21 0.23
C ASP A 58 11.86 24.86 1.24
N ASN A 59 11.73 24.55 2.53
CA ASN A 59 12.64 25.00 3.59
C ASN A 59 13.74 23.97 3.89
N GLY A 60 13.79 22.86 3.15
CA GLY A 60 14.79 21.80 3.33
C GLY A 60 14.45 20.78 4.43
N VAL A 61 13.27 20.85 5.05
CA VAL A 61 12.86 19.88 6.08
C VAL A 61 12.55 18.55 5.40
N GLN A 62 13.30 17.51 5.75
CA GLN A 62 13.19 16.18 5.15
C GLN A 62 11.81 15.53 5.38
N TRP A 63 11.44 14.60 4.50
CA TRP A 63 10.24 13.74 4.62
C TRP A 63 8.91 14.52 4.61
N LYS A 64 8.80 15.54 3.75
CA LYS A 64 7.62 16.41 3.69
C LYS A 64 6.84 16.35 2.38
N LYS A 65 7.53 16.19 1.25
CA LYS A 65 6.94 16.15 -0.10
C LYS A 65 6.89 14.72 -0.64
N ASN A 66 5.78 14.41 -1.31
CA ASN A 66 5.60 13.17 -2.07
C ASN A 66 5.95 13.35 -3.56
N VAL A 67 5.82 12.30 -4.37
CA VAL A 67 6.18 12.34 -5.80
C VAL A 67 5.29 13.29 -6.60
N GLN A 68 4.03 13.47 -6.21
CA GLN A 68 3.11 14.40 -6.84
C GLN A 68 3.50 15.85 -6.54
N ASP A 69 3.88 16.15 -5.28
CA ASP A 69 4.26 17.50 -4.84
C ASP A 69 5.50 18.03 -5.55
N ILE A 70 6.43 17.15 -5.94
CA ILE A 70 7.64 17.51 -6.69
C ILE A 70 7.45 17.44 -8.22
N GLY A 71 6.25 17.09 -8.69
CA GLY A 71 6.01 16.83 -10.12
C GLY A 71 6.95 15.75 -10.67
N GLY A 72 7.23 14.72 -9.87
CA GLY A 72 8.10 13.61 -10.25
C GLY A 72 7.38 12.58 -11.10
N GLU A 73 8.13 11.61 -11.59
CA GLU A 73 7.62 10.50 -12.40
C GLU A 73 7.64 9.19 -11.61
N VAL A 74 6.89 8.19 -12.08
CA VAL A 74 6.83 6.86 -11.47
C VAL A 74 7.03 5.82 -12.56
N LEU A 75 7.94 4.87 -12.33
CA LEU A 75 8.17 3.72 -13.20
C LEU A 75 7.75 2.45 -12.45
N CYS A 76 6.71 1.78 -12.93
CA CYS A 76 6.24 0.52 -12.37
C CYS A 76 6.88 -0.67 -13.10
N VAL A 77 7.38 -1.64 -12.34
CA VAL A 77 7.98 -2.87 -12.88
C VAL A 77 7.43 -4.08 -12.12
N SER A 78 6.91 -5.07 -12.83
CA SER A 78 6.43 -6.32 -12.21
C SER A 78 7.60 -7.13 -11.64
N GLN A 79 7.52 -7.54 -10.37
CA GLN A 79 8.60 -8.24 -9.65
C GLN A 79 8.06 -9.37 -8.77
N PHE A 80 7.76 -10.53 -9.36
CA PHE A 80 7.23 -11.68 -8.61
C PHE A 80 8.20 -12.21 -7.54
N THR A 81 9.51 -11.98 -7.72
CA THR A 81 10.53 -12.47 -6.79
C THR A 81 10.49 -11.81 -5.41
N LEU A 82 9.70 -10.75 -5.22
CA LEU A 82 9.40 -10.20 -3.89
C LEU A 82 8.66 -11.21 -2.98
N TYR A 83 8.09 -12.26 -3.56
CA TYR A 83 7.49 -13.38 -2.86
C TYR A 83 8.43 -14.60 -2.73
N ALA A 84 9.73 -14.43 -2.96
CA ALA A 84 10.71 -15.46 -2.70
C ALA A 84 10.76 -15.83 -1.21
N LYS A 85 10.62 -17.11 -0.91
CA LYS A 85 10.94 -17.70 0.40
C LYS A 85 12.22 -18.51 0.29
N MET A 86 13.19 -18.17 1.14
CA MET A 86 14.44 -18.91 1.29
C MET A 86 14.27 -19.95 2.40
N LYS A 87 13.59 -21.07 2.12
CA LYS A 87 13.51 -22.24 3.04
C LYS A 87 14.78 -23.10 2.91
N LYS A 88 14.93 -24.16 3.72
CA LYS A 88 16.14 -25.02 3.82
C LYS A 88 16.92 -25.14 2.49
N GLY A 89 18.09 -24.52 2.44
CA GLY A 89 18.93 -24.40 1.24
C GLY A 89 19.04 -22.95 0.75
N ASN A 90 19.62 -22.77 -0.44
CA ASN A 90 19.88 -21.45 -1.05
C ASN A 90 19.01 -21.19 -2.29
N LYS A 91 18.06 -22.07 -2.61
CA LYS A 91 17.16 -21.94 -3.75
C LYS A 91 15.90 -21.17 -3.34
N PRO A 92 15.54 -20.07 -4.03
CA PRO A 92 14.29 -19.38 -3.76
C PRO A 92 13.10 -20.22 -4.20
N ASP A 93 12.06 -20.21 -3.37
CA ASP A 93 10.76 -20.78 -3.69
C ASP A 93 9.72 -19.65 -3.81
N PHE A 94 8.85 -19.73 -4.81
CA PHE A 94 7.91 -18.66 -5.17
C PHE A 94 6.45 -19.10 -5.04
N HIS A 95 6.13 -20.12 -4.23
CA HIS A 95 4.75 -20.61 -4.09
C HIS A 95 3.75 -19.51 -3.73
N ASP A 96 4.14 -18.50 -2.95
CA ASP A 96 3.22 -17.43 -2.54
C ASP A 96 2.92 -16.41 -3.65
N ALA A 97 3.68 -16.42 -4.76
CA ALA A 97 3.41 -15.52 -5.88
C ALA A 97 2.12 -15.93 -6.60
N ALA A 98 1.36 -14.95 -7.07
CA ALA A 98 0.18 -15.20 -7.89
C ALA A 98 0.56 -15.92 -9.20
N LYS A 99 -0.39 -16.70 -9.73
CA LYS A 99 -0.27 -17.29 -11.06
C LYS A 99 -0.21 -16.19 -12.13
N PRO A 100 0.42 -16.44 -13.30
CA PRO A 100 0.61 -15.44 -14.36
C PRO A 100 -0.64 -14.62 -14.72
N ASP A 101 -1.79 -15.27 -14.89
CA ASP A 101 -3.02 -14.59 -15.34
C ASP A 101 -3.59 -13.67 -14.26
N ASP A 102 -3.66 -14.15 -13.01
CA ASP A 102 -4.11 -13.35 -11.87
C ASP A 102 -3.12 -12.21 -11.57
N ALA A 103 -1.82 -12.51 -11.60
CA ALA A 103 -0.76 -11.53 -11.42
C ALA A 103 -0.85 -10.42 -12.47
N ARG A 104 -1.08 -10.78 -13.75
CA ARG A 104 -1.24 -9.81 -14.83
C ARG A 104 -2.46 -8.93 -14.61
N ARG A 105 -3.62 -9.52 -14.32
CA ARG A 105 -4.87 -8.77 -14.07
C ARG A 105 -4.70 -7.75 -12.95
N ILE A 106 -4.16 -8.18 -11.80
CA ILE A 106 -3.99 -7.31 -10.63
C ILE A 106 -2.91 -6.26 -10.88
N TYR A 107 -1.82 -6.62 -11.55
CA TYR A 107 -0.77 -5.67 -11.91
C TYR A 107 -1.26 -4.60 -12.88
N ASP A 108 -2.04 -4.99 -13.90
CA ASP A 108 -2.63 -4.05 -14.85
C ASP A 108 -3.62 -3.11 -14.13
N HIS A 109 -4.40 -3.63 -13.17
CA HIS A 109 -5.24 -2.79 -12.30
C HIS A 109 -4.41 -1.81 -11.47
N PHE A 110 -3.34 -2.28 -10.83
CA PHE A 110 -2.41 -1.44 -10.07
C PHE A 110 -1.84 -0.31 -10.92
N TYR A 111 -1.35 -0.62 -12.12
CA TYR A 111 -0.79 0.35 -13.05
C TYR A 111 -1.83 1.37 -13.51
N ASN A 112 -3.00 0.91 -13.94
CA ASN A 112 -4.08 1.79 -14.39
C ASN A 112 -4.61 2.68 -13.27
N LYS A 113 -4.74 2.15 -12.05
CA LYS A 113 -5.10 2.93 -10.88
C LYS A 113 -4.06 4.01 -10.62
N MET A 114 -2.77 3.67 -10.65
CA MET A 114 -1.69 4.65 -10.45
C MET A 114 -1.73 5.79 -11.47
N ARG A 115 -1.98 5.48 -12.76
CA ARG A 115 -2.19 6.48 -13.80
C ARG A 115 -3.40 7.38 -13.51
N SER A 116 -4.52 6.80 -13.11
CA SER A 116 -5.77 7.55 -12.84
C SER A 116 -5.71 8.40 -11.56
N SER A 117 -4.92 7.99 -10.57
CA SER A 117 -4.75 8.68 -9.29
C SER A 117 -3.64 9.73 -9.29
N TYR A 118 -2.94 9.88 -10.42
CA TYR A 118 -1.93 10.91 -10.64
C TYR A 118 -2.07 11.49 -12.06
N VAL A 119 -0.94 11.79 -12.70
CA VAL A 119 -0.86 12.39 -14.02
C VAL A 119 -0.43 11.26 -14.99
N PRO A 120 -1.30 10.80 -15.91
CA PRO A 120 -1.08 9.58 -16.67
C PRO A 120 0.24 9.52 -17.45
N GLU A 121 0.71 10.65 -17.96
CA GLU A 121 1.96 10.76 -18.72
C GLU A 121 3.21 10.62 -17.84
N ARG A 122 3.10 10.83 -16.52
CA ARG A 122 4.18 10.71 -15.54
C ARG A 122 4.31 9.31 -14.95
N VAL A 123 3.42 8.40 -15.31
CA VAL A 123 3.42 7.01 -14.83
C VAL A 123 3.79 6.08 -15.98
N LYS A 124 5.03 5.61 -15.97
CA LYS A 124 5.62 4.70 -16.97
C LYS A 124 5.55 3.26 -16.49
N ASN A 125 5.66 2.34 -17.45
CA ASN A 125 5.57 0.91 -17.20
C ASN A 125 6.79 0.17 -17.76
N GLY A 126 7.11 -0.97 -17.16
CA GLY A 126 7.91 -2.00 -17.82
C GLY A 126 7.06 -2.88 -18.75
N VAL A 127 7.62 -4.03 -19.13
CA VAL A 127 6.93 -5.06 -19.91
C VAL A 127 6.69 -6.28 -19.02
N PHE A 128 5.43 -6.52 -18.66
CA PHE A 128 5.09 -7.66 -17.79
C PHE A 128 5.54 -8.99 -18.41
N GLN A 129 6.21 -9.82 -17.62
CA GLN A 129 6.81 -11.11 -18.01
C GLN A 129 7.95 -11.07 -19.03
N ALA A 130 8.43 -9.89 -19.43
CA ALA A 130 9.67 -9.80 -20.20
C ALA A 130 10.90 -9.91 -19.28
N MET A 131 12.00 -10.42 -19.83
CA MET A 131 13.32 -10.27 -19.22
C MET A 131 13.75 -8.82 -19.44
N MET A 132 13.75 -8.06 -18.35
CA MET A 132 14.00 -6.62 -18.37
C MET A 132 15.36 -6.32 -17.76
N GLU A 133 16.09 -5.40 -18.37
CA GLU A 133 17.21 -4.69 -17.75
C GLU A 133 16.68 -3.40 -17.12
N VAL A 134 16.80 -3.28 -15.81
CA VAL A 134 16.30 -2.11 -15.07
C VAL A 134 17.49 -1.31 -14.54
N GLU A 135 17.73 -0.16 -15.14
CA GLU A 135 18.74 0.77 -14.67
C GLU A 135 18.12 1.78 -13.71
N LEU A 136 18.84 2.11 -12.63
CA LEU A 136 18.40 3.13 -11.69
C LEU A 136 19.58 3.93 -11.13
N LYS A 137 19.34 5.22 -10.95
CA LYS A 137 20.23 6.12 -10.20
C LYS A 137 19.55 6.49 -8.88
N ASN A 138 19.80 5.69 -7.85
CA ASN A 138 19.19 5.87 -6.53
C ASN A 138 19.58 7.24 -5.92
N ASP A 139 18.60 7.98 -5.44
CA ASP A 139 18.75 9.31 -4.87
C ASP A 139 18.74 9.22 -3.34
N GLY A 140 19.90 9.21 -2.69
CA GLY A 140 20.01 9.12 -1.22
C GLY A 140 21.15 8.21 -0.76
N PRO A 141 21.00 6.87 -0.82
CA PRO A 141 19.83 6.14 -1.33
C PRO A 141 18.65 6.12 -0.34
N VAL A 142 17.42 6.09 -0.87
CA VAL A 142 16.19 5.92 -0.09
C VAL A 142 15.37 4.80 -0.73
N GLY A 143 15.11 3.75 0.05
CA GLY A 143 14.27 2.64 -0.36
C GLY A 143 13.39 2.15 0.78
N VAL A 144 12.16 1.76 0.46
CA VAL A 144 11.16 1.30 1.44
C VAL A 144 10.34 0.17 0.83
N ASP A 145 10.01 -0.85 1.62
CA ASP A 145 9.01 -1.84 1.24
C ASP A 145 7.65 -1.54 1.88
N TYR A 146 6.57 -1.81 1.13
CA TYR A 146 5.21 -1.82 1.64
C TYR A 146 4.57 -3.16 1.36
N ARG A 147 3.76 -3.62 2.30
CA ARG A 147 2.95 -4.82 2.14
C ARG A 147 1.49 -4.49 2.39
N SER A 148 0.60 -5.21 1.70
CA SER A 148 -0.83 -5.08 1.92
C SER A 148 -1.25 -5.48 3.34
N GLU A 149 -0.54 -6.45 3.93
CA GLU A 149 -0.71 -6.90 5.32
C GLU A 149 -0.39 -5.80 6.36
N ASP A 150 0.37 -4.76 5.99
CA ASP A 150 0.71 -3.63 6.86
C ASP A 150 -0.40 -2.57 6.95
N ALA A 151 -1.58 -2.81 6.37
CA ALA A 151 -2.73 -1.93 6.53
C ALA A 151 -3.33 -2.10 7.93
N ALA A 152 -3.52 -1.01 8.67
CA ALA A 152 -4.17 -1.05 9.98
C ALA A 152 -5.58 -1.64 9.84
N VAL A 153 -5.87 -2.66 10.64
CA VAL A 153 -7.21 -3.23 10.75
C VAL A 153 -8.02 -2.30 11.67
N THR A 154 -8.91 -1.50 11.11
CA THR A 154 -9.89 -0.77 11.91
C THR A 154 -10.98 -1.74 12.33
N ILE A 155 -11.00 -2.11 13.61
CA ILE A 155 -12.10 -2.88 14.19
C ILE A 155 -13.12 -1.88 14.73
N GLU A 156 -14.26 -1.79 14.06
CA GLU A 156 -15.42 -1.07 14.60
C GLU A 156 -16.16 -2.00 15.58
N ILE A 157 -15.93 -1.80 16.89
CA ILE A 157 -16.69 -2.50 17.92
C ILE A 157 -17.98 -1.70 18.17
N ASN A 158 -19.12 -2.27 17.76
CA ASN A 158 -20.42 -1.71 18.11
C ASN A 158 -20.73 -2.02 19.59
N THR A 159 -20.58 -1.03 20.47
CA THR A 159 -20.80 -1.19 21.91
C THR A 159 -22.26 -1.03 22.35
N ASN A 160 -23.23 -1.23 21.44
CA ASN A 160 -24.64 -1.33 21.84
C ASN A 160 -24.86 -2.61 22.66
N LEU A 161 -24.50 -2.53 23.94
CA LEU A 161 -24.88 -3.48 24.96
C LEU A 161 -26.41 -3.54 24.99
N PRO A 162 -27.03 -4.74 24.97
CA PRO A 162 -28.47 -4.85 25.17
C PRO A 162 -28.83 -4.18 26.50
N LYS A 163 -29.78 -3.23 26.47
CA LYS A 163 -30.31 -2.61 27.68
C LYS A 163 -30.75 -3.74 28.62
N LYS A 164 -30.18 -3.77 29.82
CA LYS A 164 -30.60 -4.68 30.88
C LYS A 164 -32.10 -4.44 31.09
N GLU A 165 -32.92 -5.49 30.95
CA GLU A 165 -34.36 -5.38 31.17
C GLU A 165 -34.61 -4.77 32.56
N PRO A 166 -35.46 -3.72 32.68
CA PRO A 166 -35.78 -3.16 33.98
C PRO A 166 -36.48 -4.24 34.81
N LYS A 167 -35.91 -4.58 35.97
CA LYS A 167 -36.69 -5.27 37.01
C LYS A 167 -37.85 -4.36 37.41
N GLU A 168 -39.06 -4.91 37.48
CA GLU A 168 -40.29 -4.20 37.82
C GLU A 168 -40.10 -3.24 39.02
N PRO A 169 -40.60 -2.00 38.94
CA PRO A 169 -40.40 -1.03 40.00
C PRO A 169 -41.36 -1.30 41.17
N LYS A 170 -40.80 -1.40 42.39
CA LYS A 170 -41.57 -1.07 43.60
C LYS A 170 -41.60 0.45 43.73
N ASN A 171 -42.82 0.99 43.82
CA ASN A 171 -43.14 2.40 44.09
C ASN A 171 -42.24 3.02 45.16
N ASP A 172 -41.57 4.15 44.86
CA ASP A 172 -41.93 5.44 45.46
C ASP A 172 -41.27 6.61 44.71
N LYS A 173 -41.92 7.79 44.79
CA LYS A 173 -41.61 9.07 44.13
C LYS A 173 -40.22 9.59 44.56
N THR A 174 -39.42 10.28 43.73
CA THR A 174 -39.56 11.70 43.33
C THR A 174 -38.36 12.11 42.45
N ASP A 175 -38.64 12.99 41.48
CA ASP A 175 -37.85 14.07 40.86
C ASP A 175 -36.39 13.89 40.32
N LYS A 176 -36.29 14.29 39.04
CA LYS A 176 -35.27 15.12 38.36
C LYS A 176 -34.04 14.49 37.68
N ASP A 177 -33.81 15.12 36.51
CA ASP A 177 -32.66 15.17 35.62
C ASP A 177 -32.36 13.93 34.75
N GLN A 178 -32.78 14.01 33.48
CA GLN A 178 -32.22 13.18 32.41
C GLN A 178 -31.33 14.04 31.53
N ASP A 179 -30.04 13.88 31.80
CA ASP A 179 -28.89 14.22 30.98
C ASP A 179 -29.00 13.50 29.63
N GLU A 180 -29.09 14.23 28.52
CA GLU A 180 -29.09 13.67 27.16
C GLU A 180 -27.66 13.25 26.78
N GLY A 181 -27.21 12.12 27.33
CA GLY A 181 -26.01 11.43 26.89
C GLY A 181 -26.23 10.77 25.52
N GLY A 182 -25.95 11.50 24.45
CA GLY A 182 -25.88 10.94 23.09
C GLY A 182 -24.82 9.82 22.98
N PRO A 183 -24.91 8.95 21.96
CA PRO A 183 -24.00 7.83 21.80
C PRO A 183 -22.55 8.31 21.69
N ILE A 184 -21.70 7.87 22.61
CA ILE A 184 -20.27 8.13 22.58
C ILE A 184 -19.64 7.14 21.60
N ASN A 185 -19.39 7.58 20.35
CA ASN A 185 -18.55 6.83 19.41
C ASN A 185 -17.08 6.99 19.83
N GLN A 186 -16.53 6.02 20.54
CA GLN A 186 -15.08 5.94 20.79
C GLN A 186 -14.42 5.10 19.70
N THR A 187 -13.56 5.73 18.90
CA THR A 187 -12.68 5.03 17.96
C THR A 187 -11.40 4.65 18.71
N PHE A 188 -11.05 3.36 18.67
CA PHE A 188 -9.80 2.87 19.23
C PHE A 188 -8.92 2.30 18.11
N GLU A 189 -7.67 2.73 18.07
CA GLU A 189 -6.67 2.23 17.11
C GLU A 189 -5.79 1.19 17.81
N PHE A 190 -5.84 -0.06 17.36
CA PHE A 190 -5.02 -1.14 17.90
C PHE A 190 -4.11 -1.71 16.79
N LYS A 191 -2.84 -1.95 17.13
CA LYS A 191 -1.97 -2.82 16.33
C LYS A 191 -2.16 -4.25 16.81
N LEU A 192 -2.84 -5.07 16.02
CA LEU A 192 -2.95 -6.49 16.29
C LEU A 192 -1.68 -7.23 15.82
N PRO A 193 -1.05 -8.05 16.67
CA PRO A 193 -0.05 -9.01 16.25
C PRO A 193 -0.65 -9.99 15.21
N ALA A 194 0.12 -10.31 14.17
CA ALA A 194 -0.31 -11.21 13.10
C ALA A 194 -0.73 -12.61 13.61
N GLU A 195 -0.29 -12.99 14.80
CA GLU A 195 -0.60 -14.27 15.46
C GLU A 195 -2.08 -14.40 15.89
N LEU A 196 -2.80 -13.29 16.03
CA LEU A 196 -4.21 -13.28 16.46
C LEU A 196 -5.23 -13.29 15.31
N LEU A 197 -4.75 -13.37 14.06
CA LEU A 197 -5.58 -13.33 12.84
C LEU A 197 -5.81 -14.72 12.20
N GLN A 198 -5.52 -15.82 12.91
CA GLN A 198 -5.77 -17.20 12.45
C GLN A 198 -7.13 -17.74 12.90
#